data_AF-A0A1H9WEY3-F1
#
_entry.id   AF-A0A1H9WEY3-F1
#
_cell.length_a   1.000
_cell.length_b   1.000
_cell.length_c   1.000
_cell.angle_alpha   90.00
_cell.angle_beta   90.00
_cell.angle_gamma   90.00
#
_symmetry.space_group_name_H-M   'P 1'
#
loop_
_entity.id
_entity.type
_entity.pdbx_description
1 polymer ?
#
loop_
_entity_poly.entity_id
_entity_poly.type
_entity_poly.pdbx_seq_one_letter_code
_entity_poly.pdbx_strand_id
1 'polypeptide(L)'
;MARLAAEHGRSRTSAAIERLAAGRDRPSWRVNVVGEPGVGKSTLVSRVLGREGLSGVELLEAPWQPGGAPLAAVTDTDGVLLAVPATGVWGAGHSRLLEDAVAAHTTSLAVVVTMLDRLTSAERGRVLTYISARVGRIAVLSGPGAAPDDPATAAVRAFLLDSAPPQERAGLRARRIAARLADQCTAMATSAGETIADARRVHSGQSIDRRSSRARTWELLRVQLSDRQLALIGRIGEHLRADRAAVLSRLTADLARVGDERTWWDTHLPNRLRAELMDQAMRAEHHILTGITTDADWLAGQLSDPSPWRPPHTLILRVDPPPTPDTLAKVTTPTEDIAIPLPTRPSGLPRAVEDTTATLINQIWRLLASAYEPLFTHLAERQAHWESEEPPTPTPTTDWHTLAKSATALAGTINAALRNPF
;
A
#
# COMPACT_ATOMS: atom_id res chain seq x y z
N MET A 1 -0.55 -19.84 3.71
CA MET A 1 -1.69 -18.92 3.85
C MET A 1 -3.01 -19.51 3.36
N ALA A 2 -3.14 -19.94 2.10
CA ALA A 2 -4.37 -20.60 1.61
C ALA A 2 -4.80 -21.76 2.54
N ARG A 3 -3.88 -22.68 2.86
CA ARG A 3 -4.09 -23.77 3.82
C ARG A 3 -4.62 -23.29 5.18
N LEU A 4 -3.98 -22.28 5.76
CA LEU A 4 -4.35 -21.70 7.05
C LEU A 4 -5.72 -20.99 7.00
N ALA A 5 -6.03 -20.30 5.90
CA ALA A 5 -7.37 -19.74 5.69
C ALA A 5 -8.44 -20.85 5.58
N ALA A 6 -8.14 -21.94 4.86
CA ALA A 6 -9.04 -23.08 4.72
C ALA A 6 -9.27 -23.83 6.04
N GLU A 7 -8.20 -24.07 6.83
CA GLU A 7 -8.25 -24.67 8.17
C GLU A 7 -9.17 -23.89 9.12
N HIS A 8 -9.28 -22.57 8.94
CA HIS A 8 -10.17 -21.69 9.71
C HIS A 8 -11.49 -21.35 9.00
N GLY A 9 -11.91 -22.12 8.00
CA GLY A 9 -13.22 -21.96 7.33
C GLY A 9 -13.34 -20.72 6.42
N ARG A 10 -12.24 -20.03 6.12
CA ARG A 10 -12.20 -18.82 5.27
C ARG A 10 -11.99 -19.18 3.80
N SER A 11 -12.93 -19.93 3.23
CA SER A 11 -12.88 -20.41 1.85
C SER A 11 -12.70 -19.30 0.80
N ARG A 12 -13.33 -18.13 1.00
CA ARG A 12 -13.16 -16.96 0.11
C ARG A 12 -11.73 -16.43 0.08
N THR A 13 -11.07 -16.35 1.24
CA THR A 13 -9.68 -15.89 1.34
C THR A 13 -8.72 -16.91 0.74
N SER A 14 -8.94 -18.21 0.98
CA SER A 14 -8.16 -19.27 0.32
C SER A 14 -8.26 -19.19 -1.20
N ALA A 15 -9.49 -19.12 -1.73
CA ALA A 15 -9.72 -19.01 -3.17
C ALA A 15 -9.15 -17.71 -3.76
N ALA A 16 -9.13 -16.61 -3.02
CA ALA A 16 -8.48 -15.37 -3.45
C ALA A 16 -6.95 -15.54 -3.53
N ILE A 17 -6.33 -16.17 -2.53
CA ILE A 17 -4.88 -16.42 -2.50
C ILE A 17 -4.46 -17.39 -3.62
N GLU A 18 -5.24 -18.44 -3.85
CA GLU A 18 -5.00 -19.40 -4.94
C GLU A 18 -5.09 -18.73 -6.31
N ARG A 19 -6.07 -17.85 -6.52
CA ARG A 19 -6.18 -17.04 -7.75
C ARG A 19 -4.99 -16.11 -7.95
N LEU A 20 -4.50 -15.48 -6.88
CA LEU A 20 -3.29 -14.66 -6.93
C LEU A 20 -2.05 -15.50 -7.29
N ALA A 21 -1.92 -16.69 -6.69
CA ALA A 21 -0.83 -17.61 -6.99
C ALA A 21 -0.87 -18.08 -8.45
N ALA A 22 -2.03 -18.48 -8.95
CA ALA A 22 -2.23 -18.85 -10.36
C ALA A 22 -1.95 -17.69 -11.33
N GLY A 23 -2.07 -16.45 -10.85
CA GLY A 23 -1.75 -15.26 -11.63
C GLY A 23 -0.26 -15.03 -11.84
N ARG A 24 0.60 -15.48 -10.92
CA ARG A 24 2.03 -15.14 -10.85
C ARG A 24 2.77 -15.43 -12.15
N ASP A 25 2.58 -16.62 -12.70
CA ASP A 25 3.39 -17.15 -13.81
C ASP A 25 2.73 -16.94 -15.19
N ARG A 26 1.75 -16.04 -15.30
CA ARG A 26 1.11 -15.75 -16.59
C ARG A 26 2.11 -15.16 -17.59
N PRO A 27 2.17 -15.67 -18.83
CA PRO A 27 3.10 -15.16 -19.85
C PRO A 27 2.66 -13.79 -20.40
N SER A 28 1.36 -13.50 -20.42
CA SER A 28 0.80 -12.24 -20.88
C SER A 28 0.53 -11.27 -19.73
N TRP A 29 0.60 -9.97 -20.02
CA TRP A 29 0.11 -8.88 -19.17
C TRP A 29 -1.39 -8.70 -19.43
N ARG A 30 -2.22 -9.13 -18.47
CA ARG A 30 -3.67 -9.09 -18.65
C ARG A 30 -4.23 -7.74 -18.27
N VAL A 31 -5.01 -7.11 -19.14
CA VAL A 31 -5.66 -5.84 -18.88
C VAL A 31 -7.15 -5.97 -19.16
N ASN A 32 -7.96 -5.71 -18.13
CA ASN A 32 -9.41 -5.77 -18.26
C ASN A 32 -9.96 -4.40 -18.65
N VAL A 33 -10.83 -4.37 -19.65
CA VAL A 33 -11.61 -3.21 -20.06
C VAL A 33 -12.96 -3.28 -19.37
N VAL A 34 -13.24 -2.30 -18.53
CA VAL A 34 -14.38 -2.28 -17.62
C VAL A 34 -15.19 -1.00 -17.82
N GLY A 35 -16.51 -1.07 -17.70
CA GLY A 35 -17.40 0.06 -17.93
C GLY A 35 -18.84 -0.40 -18.20
N GLU A 36 -19.79 0.53 -18.11
CA GLU A 36 -21.22 0.24 -18.27
C GLU A 36 -21.56 -0.38 -19.64
N PRO A 37 -22.71 -1.04 -19.81
CA PRO A 37 -23.18 -1.47 -21.11
C PRO A 37 -23.30 -0.29 -22.07
N GLY A 38 -22.93 -0.48 -23.33
CA GLY A 38 -23.07 0.56 -24.36
C GLY A 38 -21.99 1.65 -24.35
N VAL A 39 -21.01 1.64 -23.43
CA VAL A 39 -19.93 2.65 -23.41
C VAL A 39 -18.85 2.45 -24.48
N GLY A 40 -19.01 1.47 -25.38
CA GLY A 40 -18.06 1.20 -26.46
C GLY A 40 -16.84 0.36 -26.08
N LYS A 41 -16.92 -0.49 -25.04
CA LYS A 41 -15.82 -1.38 -24.61
C LYS A 41 -15.34 -2.30 -25.72
N SER A 42 -16.24 -3.02 -26.39
CA SER A 42 -15.87 -3.95 -27.47
C SER A 42 -15.22 -3.23 -28.66
N THR A 43 -15.70 -2.02 -28.97
CA THR A 43 -15.10 -1.16 -30.00
C THR A 43 -13.71 -0.68 -29.59
N LEU A 44 -13.53 -0.27 -28.32
CA LEU A 44 -12.23 0.09 -27.76
C LEU A 44 -11.25 -1.09 -27.87
N VAL A 45 -11.66 -2.28 -27.44
CA VAL A 45 -10.83 -3.50 -27.48
C VAL A 45 -10.44 -3.84 -28.93
N SER A 46 -11.41 -3.88 -29.83
CA SER A 46 -11.18 -4.19 -31.25
C SER A 46 -10.23 -3.20 -31.92
N ARG A 47 -10.38 -1.89 -31.66
CA ARG A 47 -9.54 -0.85 -32.24
C ARG A 47 -8.12 -0.86 -31.67
N VAL A 48 -7.96 -1.05 -30.36
CA VAL A 48 -6.65 -1.07 -29.69
C VAL A 48 -5.84 -2.31 -30.07
N LEU A 49 -6.49 -3.47 -30.16
CA LEU A 49 -5.83 -4.70 -30.61
C LEU A 49 -5.51 -4.64 -32.10
N GLY A 50 -6.40 -4.09 -32.93
CA GLY A 50 -6.25 -4.12 -34.38
C GLY A 50 -6.15 -5.56 -34.91
N ARG A 51 -5.51 -5.74 -36.07
CA ARG A 51 -5.28 -7.08 -36.66
C ARG A 51 -4.09 -7.82 -36.04
N GLU A 52 -3.10 -7.08 -35.56
CA GLU A 52 -1.81 -7.61 -35.11
C GLU A 52 -1.78 -7.91 -33.60
N GLY A 53 -2.77 -7.43 -32.85
CA GLY A 53 -2.79 -7.52 -31.40
C GLY A 53 -1.76 -6.60 -30.72
N LEU A 54 -1.45 -6.91 -29.46
CA LEU A 54 -0.41 -6.26 -28.68
C LEU A 54 0.52 -7.33 -28.10
N SER A 55 1.82 -7.22 -28.39
CA SER A 55 2.80 -8.25 -28.00
C SER A 55 2.84 -8.43 -26.48
N GLY A 56 2.47 -9.64 -26.04
CA GLY A 56 2.43 -10.04 -24.64
C GLY A 56 1.43 -9.26 -23.78
N VAL A 57 0.46 -8.57 -24.36
CA VAL A 57 -0.66 -7.93 -23.63
C VAL A 57 -1.96 -8.61 -24.03
N GLU A 58 -2.74 -9.05 -23.05
CA GLU A 58 -4.05 -9.67 -23.25
C GLU A 58 -5.12 -8.68 -22.81
N LEU A 59 -5.87 -8.12 -23.78
CA LEU A 59 -6.96 -7.19 -23.49
C LEU A 59 -8.28 -7.95 -23.42
N LEU A 60 -8.95 -7.93 -22.26
CA LEU A 60 -10.20 -8.67 -22.03
C LEU A 60 -11.33 -7.71 -21.69
N GLU A 61 -12.51 -7.93 -22.27
CA GLU A 61 -13.70 -7.20 -21.87
C GLU A 61 -14.30 -7.83 -20.61
N ALA A 62 -14.49 -7.01 -19.57
CA ALA A 62 -15.15 -7.45 -18.34
C ALA A 62 -16.67 -7.27 -18.47
N PRO A 63 -17.47 -8.26 -18.01
CA PRO A 63 -18.92 -8.11 -17.97
C PRO A 63 -19.32 -7.04 -16.94
N TRP A 64 -20.44 -6.36 -17.19
CA TRP A 64 -21.04 -5.42 -16.24
C TRP A 64 -22.33 -6.01 -15.69
N GLN A 65 -22.48 -6.03 -14.37
CA GLN A 65 -23.66 -6.57 -13.69
C GLN A 65 -24.49 -5.44 -13.05
N PRO A 66 -25.76 -5.68 -12.70
CA PRO A 66 -26.51 -4.76 -11.86
C PRO A 66 -25.74 -4.54 -10.53
N GLY A 67 -25.32 -3.29 -10.27
CA GLY A 67 -24.48 -2.93 -9.13
C GLY A 67 -23.01 -2.66 -9.45
N GLY A 68 -22.56 -2.89 -10.69
CA GLY A 68 -21.22 -2.56 -11.16
C GLY A 68 -20.50 -3.72 -11.84
N ALA A 69 -19.23 -3.51 -12.16
CA ALA A 69 -18.37 -4.60 -12.62
C ALA A 69 -18.08 -5.59 -11.48
N PRO A 70 -17.89 -6.89 -11.77
CA PRO A 70 -17.53 -7.85 -10.75
C PRO A 70 -16.15 -7.49 -10.20
N LEU A 71 -15.96 -7.64 -8.89
CA LEU A 71 -14.66 -7.38 -8.24
C LEU A 71 -13.51 -8.17 -8.88
N ALA A 72 -13.79 -9.36 -9.43
CA ALA A 72 -12.85 -10.16 -10.21
C ALA A 72 -12.23 -9.40 -11.41
N ALA A 73 -12.98 -8.46 -12.00
CA ALA A 73 -12.52 -7.65 -13.13
C ALA A 73 -11.35 -6.72 -12.76
N VAL A 74 -11.27 -6.28 -11.51
CA VAL A 74 -10.14 -5.47 -11.02
C VAL A 74 -9.17 -6.29 -10.18
N THR A 75 -9.65 -7.39 -9.59
CA THR A 75 -8.81 -8.24 -8.76
C THR A 75 -7.93 -9.18 -9.59
N ASP A 76 -8.44 -9.86 -10.61
CA ASP A 76 -7.68 -10.95 -11.25
C ASP A 76 -6.88 -10.52 -12.49
N THR A 77 -6.58 -9.22 -12.59
CA THR A 77 -5.95 -8.57 -13.76
C THR A 77 -4.65 -7.86 -13.39
N ASP A 78 -3.80 -7.61 -14.40
CA ASP A 78 -2.57 -6.83 -14.26
C ASP A 78 -2.78 -5.32 -14.50
N GLY A 79 -3.76 -4.98 -15.31
CA GLY A 79 -4.22 -3.62 -15.52
C GLY A 79 -5.73 -3.50 -15.69
N VAL A 80 -6.23 -2.27 -15.61
CA VAL A 80 -7.64 -1.92 -15.82
C VAL A 80 -7.72 -0.68 -16.71
N LEU A 81 -8.53 -0.76 -17.77
CA LEU A 81 -8.99 0.39 -18.54
C LEU A 81 -10.47 0.63 -18.21
N LEU A 82 -10.76 1.73 -17.52
CA LEU A 82 -12.12 2.14 -17.22
C LEU A 82 -12.69 2.96 -18.38
N ALA A 83 -13.56 2.36 -19.19
CA ALA A 83 -14.23 3.02 -20.31
C ALA A 83 -15.42 3.85 -19.81
N VAL A 84 -15.42 5.15 -20.10
CA VAL A 84 -16.48 6.10 -19.71
C VAL A 84 -16.94 6.85 -20.96
N PRO A 85 -18.24 6.92 -21.28
CA PRO A 85 -18.69 7.65 -22.45
C PRO A 85 -18.59 9.16 -22.20
N ALA A 86 -18.20 9.93 -23.21
CA ALA A 86 -18.02 11.37 -23.12
C ALA A 86 -19.32 12.13 -22.76
N THR A 87 -20.47 11.56 -23.10
CA THR A 87 -21.80 12.08 -22.78
C THR A 87 -22.34 11.56 -21.45
N GLY A 88 -21.61 10.68 -20.77
CA GLY A 88 -22.01 10.11 -19.49
C GLY A 88 -21.66 11.01 -18.32
N VAL A 89 -22.42 10.88 -17.23
CA VAL A 89 -22.09 11.52 -15.96
C VAL A 89 -21.14 10.60 -15.18
N TRP A 90 -20.05 11.16 -14.66
CA TRP A 90 -19.20 10.46 -13.70
C TRP A 90 -20.00 10.18 -12.42
N GLY A 91 -20.50 8.94 -12.31
CA GLY A 91 -21.34 8.48 -11.19
C GLY A 91 -20.59 7.68 -10.13
N ALA A 92 -21.31 7.33 -9.06
CA ALA A 92 -20.78 6.56 -7.93
C ALA A 92 -20.21 5.18 -8.34
N GLY A 93 -20.79 4.53 -9.36
CA GLY A 93 -20.28 3.25 -9.86
C GLY A 93 -18.87 3.35 -10.44
N HIS A 94 -18.56 4.43 -11.16
CA HIS A 94 -17.22 4.69 -11.70
C HIS A 94 -16.22 5.00 -10.59
N SER A 95 -16.59 5.87 -9.63
CA SER A 95 -15.73 6.16 -8.46
C SER A 95 -15.41 4.91 -7.66
N ARG A 96 -16.44 4.10 -7.33
CA ARG A 96 -16.24 2.86 -6.57
C ARG A 96 -15.35 1.87 -7.32
N LEU A 97 -15.54 1.70 -8.62
CA LEU A 97 -14.72 0.79 -9.40
C LEU A 97 -13.25 1.26 -9.49
N LEU A 98 -13.05 2.58 -9.55
CA LEU A 98 -11.72 3.17 -9.51
C LEU A 98 -11.05 2.94 -8.15
N GLU A 99 -11.79 3.17 -7.06
CA GLU A 99 -11.36 2.88 -5.69
C GLU A 99 -11.03 1.39 -5.50
N ASP A 100 -11.90 0.50 -5.99
CA ASP A 100 -11.68 -0.95 -5.95
C ASP A 100 -10.42 -1.34 -6.75
N ALA A 101 -10.15 -0.72 -7.90
CA ALA A 101 -8.95 -0.97 -8.69
C ALA A 101 -7.67 -0.47 -7.99
N VAL A 102 -7.73 0.67 -7.31
CA VAL A 102 -6.62 1.21 -6.50
C VAL A 102 -6.38 0.34 -5.28
N ALA A 103 -7.43 -0.04 -4.55
CA ALA A 103 -7.36 -0.95 -3.41
C ALA A 103 -6.86 -2.35 -3.82
N ALA A 104 -7.12 -2.75 -5.05
CA ALA A 104 -6.58 -3.94 -5.69
C ALA A 104 -5.09 -3.83 -6.07
N HIS A 105 -4.42 -2.70 -5.78
CA HIS A 105 -3.02 -2.42 -6.16
C HIS A 105 -2.77 -2.63 -7.66
N THR A 106 -3.75 -2.25 -8.50
CA THR A 106 -3.63 -2.40 -9.95
C THR A 106 -2.54 -1.48 -10.48
N THR A 107 -1.52 -2.06 -11.11
CA THR A 107 -0.30 -1.34 -11.54
C THR A 107 -0.51 -0.49 -12.78
N SER A 108 -1.39 -0.93 -13.70
CA SER A 108 -1.71 -0.19 -14.93
C SER A 108 -3.18 0.22 -14.91
N LEU A 109 -3.50 1.43 -14.45
CA LEU A 109 -4.87 1.93 -14.33
C LEU A 109 -5.03 3.21 -15.16
N ALA A 110 -5.99 3.23 -16.07
CA ALA A 110 -6.37 4.42 -16.82
C ALA A 110 -7.88 4.51 -17.04
N VAL A 111 -8.37 5.73 -17.21
CA VAL A 111 -9.72 6.03 -17.66
C VAL A 111 -9.69 6.38 -19.14
N VAL A 112 -10.50 5.70 -19.95
CA VAL A 112 -10.59 5.92 -21.39
C VAL A 112 -11.95 6.55 -21.71
N VAL A 113 -11.93 7.80 -22.16
CA VAL A 113 -13.15 8.55 -22.47
C VAL A 113 -13.59 8.27 -23.91
N THR A 114 -14.59 7.43 -24.06
CA THR A 114 -15.10 6.98 -25.37
C THR A 114 -16.16 7.93 -25.92
N MET A 115 -16.58 7.74 -27.18
CA MET A 115 -17.65 8.52 -27.81
C MET A 115 -17.40 10.05 -27.89
N LEU A 116 -16.13 10.48 -27.85
CA LEU A 116 -15.75 11.89 -27.99
C LEU A 116 -16.13 12.47 -29.37
N ASP A 117 -16.36 11.62 -30.37
CA ASP A 117 -16.84 12.00 -31.72
C ASP A 117 -18.22 12.67 -31.70
N ARG A 118 -19.02 12.43 -30.64
CA ARG A 118 -20.32 13.08 -30.43
C ARG A 118 -20.22 14.53 -29.94
N LEU A 119 -19.02 14.95 -29.57
CA LEU A 119 -18.76 16.28 -29.01
C LEU A 119 -17.97 17.13 -29.99
N THR A 120 -18.22 18.45 -29.93
CA THR A 120 -17.38 19.45 -30.60
C THR A 120 -15.97 19.48 -30.00
N SER A 121 -14.99 19.99 -30.74
CA SER A 121 -13.60 20.09 -30.25
C SER A 121 -13.48 20.82 -28.90
N ALA A 122 -14.24 21.90 -28.71
CA ALA A 122 -14.27 22.67 -27.46
C ALA A 122 -14.90 21.89 -26.29
N GLU A 123 -15.88 21.02 -26.54
CA GLU A 123 -16.49 20.19 -25.51
C GLU A 123 -15.59 19.02 -25.10
N ARG A 124 -14.86 18.42 -26.05
CA ARG A 124 -13.91 17.33 -25.76
C ARG A 124 -12.90 17.74 -24.69
N GLY A 125 -12.28 18.91 -24.84
CA GLY A 125 -11.32 19.44 -23.87
C GLY A 125 -11.93 19.64 -22.48
N ARG A 126 -13.17 20.15 -22.42
CA ARG A 126 -13.89 20.37 -21.17
C ARG A 126 -14.22 19.05 -20.46
N VAL A 127 -14.70 18.04 -21.18
CA VAL A 127 -15.02 16.72 -20.62
C VAL A 127 -13.77 16.01 -20.11
N LEU A 128 -12.67 16.03 -20.87
CA LEU A 128 -11.40 15.44 -20.43
C LEU A 128 -10.84 16.13 -19.18
N THR A 129 -10.90 17.46 -19.13
CA THR A 129 -10.48 18.24 -17.96
C THR A 129 -11.35 17.92 -16.73
N TYR A 130 -12.67 17.85 -16.91
CA TYR A 130 -13.61 17.49 -15.85
C TYR A 130 -13.32 16.10 -15.29
N ILE A 131 -13.14 15.09 -16.15
CA ILE A 131 -12.83 13.72 -15.73
C ILE A 131 -11.46 13.66 -15.06
N SER A 132 -10.44 14.33 -15.60
CA SER A 132 -9.10 14.40 -15.00
C SER A 132 -9.14 14.97 -13.58
N ALA A 133 -9.90 16.04 -13.35
CA ALA A 133 -10.07 16.61 -12.01
C ALA A 133 -10.74 15.64 -11.02
N ARG A 134 -11.60 14.73 -11.49
CA ARG A 134 -12.30 13.73 -10.66
C ARG A 134 -11.44 12.52 -10.32
N VAL A 135 -10.61 12.05 -11.25
CA VAL A 135 -9.80 10.84 -11.07
C VAL A 135 -8.43 11.12 -10.46
N GLY A 136 -8.03 12.39 -10.38
CA GLY A 136 -6.79 12.82 -9.75
C GLY A 136 -5.55 12.38 -10.54
N ARG A 137 -4.74 11.50 -9.96
CA ARG A 137 -3.44 11.09 -10.53
C ARG A 137 -3.54 9.98 -11.58
N ILE A 138 -4.73 9.49 -11.85
CA ILE A 138 -4.95 8.39 -12.79
C ILE A 138 -4.97 8.94 -14.22
N ALA A 139 -4.30 8.25 -15.13
CA ALA A 139 -4.22 8.67 -16.52
C ALA A 139 -5.62 8.73 -17.16
N VAL A 140 -5.91 9.82 -17.84
CA VAL A 140 -7.13 10.00 -18.63
C VAL A 140 -6.74 10.04 -20.10
N LEU A 141 -7.27 9.08 -20.86
CA LEU A 141 -6.98 8.90 -22.29
C LEU A 141 -8.23 9.16 -23.10
N SER A 142 -8.06 9.68 -24.31
CA SER A 142 -9.13 9.73 -25.30
C SER A 142 -9.37 8.32 -25.87
N GLY A 143 -10.62 7.95 -26.04
CA GLY A 143 -10.98 6.70 -26.71
C GLY A 143 -10.74 6.79 -28.22
N PRO A 144 -10.40 5.66 -28.88
CA PRO A 144 -10.12 5.62 -30.31
C PRO A 144 -11.38 5.94 -31.11
N GLY A 145 -11.29 6.89 -32.04
CA GLY A 145 -12.32 7.22 -33.02
C GLY A 145 -12.37 6.23 -34.18
N ALA A 146 -13.13 6.56 -35.22
CA ALA A 146 -13.42 5.63 -36.32
C ALA A 146 -12.27 5.47 -37.33
N ALA A 147 -11.31 6.39 -37.35
CA ALA A 147 -10.19 6.35 -38.29
C ALA A 147 -9.20 5.22 -37.93
N PRO A 148 -8.62 4.51 -38.92
CA PRO A 148 -7.62 3.47 -38.67
C PRO A 148 -6.38 4.01 -37.94
N ASP A 149 -5.94 5.21 -38.31
CA ASP A 149 -4.73 5.88 -37.80
C ASP A 149 -5.06 6.94 -36.73
N ASP A 150 -6.10 6.70 -35.93
CA ASP A 150 -6.49 7.65 -34.89
C ASP A 150 -5.38 7.77 -33.81
N PRO A 151 -4.88 8.99 -33.52
CA PRO A 151 -3.85 9.21 -32.50
C PRO A 151 -4.27 8.73 -31.10
N ALA A 152 -5.58 8.70 -30.79
CA ALA A 152 -6.09 8.15 -29.54
C ALA A 152 -5.86 6.62 -29.45
N THR A 153 -5.95 5.90 -30.57
CA THR A 153 -5.57 4.46 -30.62
C THR A 153 -4.09 4.29 -30.28
N ALA A 154 -3.23 5.10 -30.88
CA ALA A 154 -1.79 5.04 -30.62
C ALA A 154 -1.47 5.37 -29.15
N ALA A 155 -2.14 6.37 -28.57
CA ALA A 155 -1.95 6.74 -27.16
C ALA A 155 -2.36 5.64 -26.19
N VAL A 156 -3.48 4.95 -26.43
CA VAL A 156 -3.90 3.80 -25.58
C VAL A 156 -2.93 2.63 -25.73
N ARG A 157 -2.46 2.33 -26.95
CA ARG A 157 -1.45 1.28 -27.17
C ARG A 157 -0.13 1.61 -26.47
N ALA A 158 0.35 2.86 -26.58
CA ALA A 158 1.54 3.33 -25.90
C ALA A 158 1.40 3.19 -24.38
N PHE A 159 0.29 3.67 -23.80
CA PHE A 159 0.02 3.51 -22.37
C PHE A 159 0.08 2.03 -21.93
N LEU A 160 -0.51 1.11 -22.69
CA LEU A 160 -0.50 -0.33 -22.34
C LEU A 160 0.89 -0.96 -22.42
N LEU A 161 1.72 -0.54 -23.38
CA LEU A 161 3.08 -1.05 -23.54
C LEU A 161 4.04 -0.44 -22.50
N ASP A 162 3.89 0.85 -22.22
CA ASP A 162 4.75 1.61 -21.31
C ASP A 162 4.41 1.34 -19.83
N SER A 163 3.14 1.07 -19.52
CA SER A 163 2.71 0.82 -18.13
C SER A 163 3.19 -0.53 -17.57
N ALA A 164 3.70 -1.43 -18.42
CA ALA A 164 4.32 -2.67 -17.99
C ALA A 164 5.29 -3.22 -19.05
N PRO A 165 6.53 -2.67 -19.11
CA PRO A 165 7.57 -3.17 -20.01
C PRO A 165 7.81 -4.66 -19.80
N PRO A 166 8.07 -5.46 -20.85
CA PRO A 166 8.19 -6.92 -20.75
C PRO A 166 9.12 -7.40 -19.61
N GLN A 167 10.26 -6.73 -19.43
CA GLN A 167 11.23 -7.04 -18.37
C GLN A 167 10.75 -6.73 -16.94
N GLU A 168 9.75 -5.85 -16.79
CA GLU A 168 9.24 -5.44 -15.46
C GLU A 168 7.95 -6.16 -15.04
N ARG A 169 7.24 -6.80 -15.98
CA ARG A 169 5.93 -7.43 -15.73
C ARG A 169 5.95 -8.40 -14.56
N ALA A 170 6.97 -9.28 -14.49
CA ALA A 170 7.11 -10.24 -13.40
C ALA A 170 7.26 -9.54 -12.04
N GLY A 171 8.08 -8.49 -11.97
CA GLY A 171 8.29 -7.70 -10.76
C GLY A 171 7.05 -6.91 -10.34
N LEU A 172 6.38 -6.25 -11.29
CA LEU A 172 5.13 -5.52 -11.05
C LEU A 172 4.03 -6.44 -10.53
N ARG A 173 3.90 -7.63 -11.13
CA ARG A 173 2.92 -8.64 -10.68
C ARG A 173 3.25 -9.19 -9.30
N ALA A 174 4.51 -9.51 -9.04
CA ALA A 174 4.94 -9.94 -7.71
C ALA A 174 4.61 -8.87 -6.66
N ARG A 175 4.86 -7.59 -6.96
CA ARG A 175 4.50 -6.47 -6.08
C ARG A 175 3.00 -6.38 -5.83
N ARG A 176 2.16 -6.45 -6.88
CA ARG A 176 0.70 -6.46 -6.70
C ARG A 176 0.23 -7.63 -5.83
N ILE A 177 0.71 -8.85 -6.12
CA ILE A 177 0.31 -10.07 -5.40
C ILE A 177 0.67 -9.95 -3.92
N ALA A 178 1.89 -9.51 -3.62
CA ALA A 178 2.31 -9.37 -2.24
C ALA A 178 1.53 -8.24 -1.52
N ALA A 179 1.24 -7.10 -2.17
CA ALA A 179 0.44 -6.02 -1.56
C ALA A 179 -0.94 -6.53 -1.12
N ARG A 180 -1.59 -7.30 -2.00
CA ARG A 180 -2.88 -7.92 -1.66
C ARG A 180 -2.78 -9.01 -0.62
N LEU A 181 -1.71 -9.79 -0.63
CA LEU A 181 -1.51 -10.80 0.40
C LEU A 181 -1.38 -10.12 1.76
N ALA A 182 -0.70 -8.98 1.84
CA ALA A 182 -0.64 -8.17 3.05
C ALA A 182 -2.02 -7.66 3.47
N ASP A 183 -2.82 -7.11 2.56
CA ASP A 183 -4.20 -6.68 2.87
C ASP A 183 -5.07 -7.83 3.38
N GLN A 184 -4.98 -9.01 2.77
CA GLN A 184 -5.70 -10.20 3.22
C GLN A 184 -5.22 -10.65 4.61
N CYS A 185 -3.92 -10.58 4.90
CA CYS A 185 -3.40 -10.90 6.23
C CYS A 185 -3.92 -9.91 7.29
N THR A 186 -3.95 -8.62 6.98
CA THR A 186 -4.52 -7.59 7.86
C THR A 186 -6.01 -7.84 8.12
N ALA A 187 -6.80 -8.07 7.06
CA ALA A 187 -8.22 -8.39 7.20
C ALA A 187 -8.45 -9.67 8.02
N MET A 188 -7.59 -10.68 7.83
CA MET A 188 -7.64 -11.91 8.61
C MET A 188 -7.36 -11.69 10.10
N ALA A 189 -6.38 -10.83 10.42
CA ALA A 189 -6.04 -10.46 11.79
C ALA A 189 -7.18 -9.70 12.47
N THR A 190 -7.74 -8.69 11.79
CA THR A 190 -8.91 -7.93 12.29
C THR A 190 -10.10 -8.83 12.59
N SER A 191 -10.49 -9.68 11.64
CA SER A 191 -11.63 -10.59 11.82
C SER A 191 -11.36 -11.65 12.91
N ALA A 192 -10.10 -12.09 13.09
CA ALA A 192 -9.75 -12.97 14.21
C ALA A 192 -9.92 -12.24 15.56
N GLY A 193 -9.49 -10.98 15.66
CA GLY A 193 -9.71 -10.14 16.83
C GLY A 193 -11.20 -9.95 17.17
N GLU A 194 -12.03 -9.70 16.15
CA GLU A 194 -13.49 -9.60 16.32
C GLU A 194 -14.10 -10.92 16.79
N THR A 195 -13.69 -12.05 16.21
CA THR A 195 -14.19 -13.38 16.60
C THR A 195 -13.80 -13.73 18.04
N ILE A 196 -12.58 -13.39 18.46
CA ILE A 196 -12.14 -13.52 19.86
C ILE A 196 -13.04 -12.68 20.77
N ALA A 197 -13.32 -11.43 20.38
CA ALA A 197 -14.19 -10.54 21.14
C ALA A 197 -15.62 -11.10 21.26
N ASP A 198 -16.18 -11.62 20.17
CA ASP A 198 -17.53 -12.20 20.13
C ASP A 198 -17.65 -13.54 20.88
N ALA A 199 -16.68 -14.45 20.71
CA ALA A 199 -16.62 -15.69 21.46
C ALA A 199 -16.59 -15.41 22.97
N ARG A 200 -15.85 -14.38 23.39
CA ARG A 200 -15.86 -13.91 24.79
C ARG A 200 -17.22 -13.34 25.19
N ARG A 201 -17.93 -12.60 24.33
CA ARG A 201 -19.30 -12.10 24.62
C ARG A 201 -20.27 -13.26 24.87
N VAL A 202 -20.28 -14.27 24.00
CA VAL A 202 -21.19 -15.43 24.11
C VAL A 202 -20.87 -16.29 25.34
N HIS A 203 -19.60 -16.58 25.61
CA HIS A 203 -19.20 -17.35 26.79
C HIS A 203 -19.41 -16.57 28.11
N SER A 204 -19.43 -15.24 28.07
CA SER A 204 -19.76 -14.40 29.24
C SER A 204 -21.27 -14.29 29.55
N GLY A 205 -22.13 -14.97 28.79
CA GLY A 205 -23.59 -14.98 29.01
C GLY A 205 -24.06 -15.82 30.21
N GLN A 206 -23.20 -16.58 30.89
CA GLN A 206 -23.60 -17.44 32.03
C GLN A 206 -22.87 -17.18 33.37
N SER A 207 -21.97 -16.20 33.45
CA SER A 207 -21.67 -15.57 34.75
C SER A 207 -21.27 -14.11 34.51
N ILE A 208 -22.24 -13.21 34.66
CA ILE A 208 -22.04 -11.76 34.68
C ILE A 208 -21.33 -11.44 35.99
N ASP A 209 -20.04 -11.72 36.02
CA ASP A 209 -19.18 -11.41 37.15
C ASP A 209 -18.02 -10.55 36.64
N ARG A 210 -17.58 -9.61 37.49
CA ARG A 210 -16.71 -8.47 37.17
C ARG A 210 -15.46 -8.81 36.33
N ARG A 211 -15.03 -10.07 36.37
CA ARG A 211 -13.98 -10.70 35.57
C ARG A 211 -14.14 -10.48 34.07
N SER A 212 -15.36 -10.66 33.54
CA SER A 212 -15.63 -10.47 32.11
C SER A 212 -15.48 -9.02 31.66
N SER A 213 -15.83 -8.06 32.52
CA SER A 213 -15.71 -6.63 32.21
C SER A 213 -14.24 -6.21 32.14
N ARG A 214 -13.41 -6.66 33.10
CA ARG A 214 -11.99 -6.28 33.13
C ARG A 214 -11.17 -6.93 32.02
N ALA A 215 -11.41 -8.21 31.73
CA ALA A 215 -10.78 -8.88 30.58
C ALA A 215 -11.15 -8.19 29.25
N ARG A 216 -12.39 -7.70 29.11
CA ARG A 216 -12.79 -6.86 27.97
C ARG A 216 -12.07 -5.53 27.94
N THR A 217 -11.87 -4.88 29.09
CA THR A 217 -11.10 -3.64 29.16
C THR A 217 -9.67 -3.85 28.65
N TRP A 218 -8.97 -4.89 29.09
CA TRP A 218 -7.61 -5.19 28.62
C TRP A 218 -7.55 -5.47 27.11
N GLU A 219 -8.49 -6.23 26.58
CA GLU A 219 -8.56 -6.48 25.14
C GLU A 219 -8.85 -5.20 24.34
N LEU A 220 -9.79 -4.40 24.83
CA LEU A 220 -10.12 -3.11 24.22
C LEU A 220 -8.91 -2.19 24.18
N LEU A 221 -8.13 -2.13 25.27
CA LEU A 221 -6.88 -1.36 25.31
C LEU A 221 -5.85 -1.86 24.30
N ARG A 222 -5.71 -3.18 24.12
CA ARG A 222 -4.80 -3.75 23.11
C ARG A 222 -5.23 -3.39 21.68
N VAL A 223 -6.53 -3.50 21.39
CA VAL A 223 -7.10 -3.13 20.08
C VAL A 223 -6.89 -1.64 19.83
N GLN A 224 -7.24 -0.79 20.79
CA GLN A 224 -7.06 0.66 20.68
C GLN A 224 -5.58 1.05 20.52
N LEU A 225 -4.65 0.40 21.24
CA LEU A 225 -3.22 0.63 21.06
C LEU A 225 -2.75 0.23 19.65
N SER A 226 -3.24 -0.90 19.13
CA SER A 226 -2.96 -1.35 17.76
C SER A 226 -3.49 -0.37 16.72
N ASP A 227 -4.72 0.13 16.90
CA ASP A 227 -5.32 1.13 16.00
C ASP A 227 -4.53 2.44 16.00
N ARG A 228 -4.06 2.87 17.17
CA ARG A 228 -3.24 4.08 17.31
C ARG A 228 -1.86 3.92 16.67
N GLN A 229 -1.24 2.74 16.82
CA GLN A 229 -0.01 2.38 16.12
C GLN A 229 -0.20 2.44 14.60
N LEU A 230 -1.27 1.83 14.07
CA LEU A 230 -1.59 1.87 12.64
C LEU A 230 -1.86 3.29 12.15
N ALA A 231 -2.56 4.10 12.93
CA ALA A 231 -2.79 5.51 12.61
C ALA A 231 -1.48 6.32 12.58
N LEU A 232 -0.56 6.07 13.52
CA LEU A 232 0.76 6.70 13.51
C LEU A 232 1.59 6.28 12.30
N ILE A 233 1.57 4.98 11.95
CA ILE A 233 2.20 4.45 10.73
C ILE A 233 1.63 5.16 9.50
N GLY A 234 0.31 5.32 9.42
CA GLY A 234 -0.36 6.04 8.34
C GLY A 234 0.13 7.48 8.20
N ARG A 235 0.12 8.25 9.30
CA ARG A 235 0.58 9.65 9.33
C ARG A 235 2.03 9.81 8.91
N ILE A 236 2.92 8.97 9.43
CA ILE A 236 4.36 9.00 9.07
C ILE A 236 4.53 8.63 7.60
N GLY A 237 3.77 7.64 7.10
CA GLY A 237 3.84 7.22 5.71
C GLY A 237 3.39 8.31 4.76
N GLU A 238 2.39 9.11 5.14
CA GLU A 238 1.97 10.30 4.38
C GLU A 238 3.04 11.37 4.35
N HIS A 239 3.67 11.68 5.50
CA HIS A 239 4.77 12.64 5.57
C HIS A 239 5.95 12.22 4.71
N LEU A 240 6.39 10.97 4.79
CA LEU A 240 7.51 10.47 3.99
C LEU A 240 7.20 10.48 2.49
N ARG A 241 5.96 10.19 2.09
CA ARG A 241 5.52 10.30 0.67
C ARG A 241 5.52 11.76 0.19
N ALA A 242 5.08 12.69 1.02
CA ALA A 242 5.10 14.12 0.71
C ALA A 242 6.54 14.65 0.60
N ASP A 243 7.40 14.31 1.58
CA ASP A 243 8.81 14.68 1.59
C ASP A 243 9.54 14.14 0.36
N ARG A 244 9.31 12.88 -0.01
CA ARG A 244 9.88 12.28 -1.23
C ARG A 244 9.50 13.05 -2.49
N ALA A 245 8.23 13.41 -2.65
CA ALA A 245 7.77 14.19 -3.79
C ALA A 245 8.41 15.59 -3.81
N ALA A 246 8.56 16.22 -2.64
CA ALA A 246 9.20 17.52 -2.51
C ALA A 246 10.71 17.46 -2.83
N VAL A 247 11.42 16.44 -2.34
CA VAL A 247 12.84 16.19 -2.66
C VAL A 247 13.03 16.00 -4.16
N LEU A 248 12.22 15.15 -4.79
CA LEU A 248 12.30 14.91 -6.23
C LEU A 248 12.08 16.21 -7.02
N SER A 249 11.08 17.01 -6.64
CA SER A 249 10.81 18.30 -7.26
C SER A 249 12.00 19.27 -7.13
N ARG A 250 12.59 19.40 -5.93
CA ARG A 250 13.78 20.24 -5.70
C ARG A 250 14.98 19.80 -6.52
N LEU A 251 15.30 18.51 -6.50
CA LEU A 251 16.45 17.97 -7.22
C LEU A 251 16.28 18.06 -8.74
N THR A 252 15.04 17.93 -9.24
CA THR A 252 14.73 18.11 -10.67
C THR A 252 14.95 19.56 -11.08
N ALA A 253 14.49 20.52 -10.25
CA ALA A 253 14.70 21.95 -10.50
C ALA A 253 16.19 22.33 -10.42
N ASP A 254 16.96 21.71 -9.54
CA ASP A 254 18.40 21.92 -9.45
C ASP A 254 19.14 21.34 -10.66
N LEU A 255 18.82 20.11 -11.07
CA LEU A 255 19.40 19.50 -12.27
C LEU A 255 19.16 20.35 -13.52
N ALA A 256 17.96 20.92 -13.67
CA ALA A 256 17.60 21.78 -14.80
C ALA A 256 18.40 23.10 -14.87
N ARG A 257 19.02 23.55 -13.77
CA ARG A 257 19.82 24.79 -13.72
C ARG A 257 21.30 24.56 -13.96
N VAL A 258 21.78 23.31 -13.93
CA VAL A 258 23.21 23.01 -13.92
C VAL A 258 23.72 22.83 -15.34
N GLY A 259 24.83 23.50 -15.67
CA GLY A 259 25.45 23.41 -17.00
C GLY A 259 26.23 22.12 -17.26
N ASP A 260 26.67 21.42 -16.21
CA ASP A 260 27.36 20.13 -16.29
C ASP A 260 26.63 19.07 -15.44
N GLU A 261 25.73 18.34 -16.10
CA GLU A 261 24.97 17.26 -15.46
C GLU A 261 25.88 16.19 -14.86
N ARG A 262 27.03 15.88 -15.49
CA ARG A 262 27.90 14.81 -15.00
C ARG A 262 28.48 15.17 -13.64
N THR A 263 29.06 16.35 -13.54
CA THR A 263 29.59 16.86 -12.26
C THR A 263 28.49 16.94 -11.19
N TRP A 264 27.26 17.29 -11.57
CA TRP A 264 26.13 17.28 -10.66
C TRP A 264 25.80 15.89 -10.11
N TRP A 265 25.69 14.90 -10.99
CA TRP A 265 25.42 13.51 -10.62
C TRP A 265 26.51 12.93 -9.72
N ASP A 266 27.78 13.18 -10.06
CA ASP A 266 28.91 12.55 -9.38
C ASP A 266 29.26 13.23 -8.06
N THR A 267 29.06 14.56 -7.95
CA THR A 267 29.55 15.35 -6.80
C THR A 267 28.44 16.00 -5.98
N HIS A 268 27.43 16.58 -6.63
CA HIS A 268 26.42 17.40 -5.95
C HIS A 268 25.25 16.57 -5.42
N LEU A 269 24.72 15.64 -6.23
CA LEU A 269 23.58 14.82 -5.88
C LEU A 269 23.80 13.97 -4.61
N PRO A 270 24.93 13.26 -4.41
CA PRO A 270 25.11 12.44 -3.21
C PRO A 270 25.08 13.27 -1.92
N ASN A 271 25.72 14.45 -1.94
CA ASN A 271 25.73 15.33 -0.78
C ASN A 271 24.34 15.90 -0.48
N ARG A 272 23.56 16.26 -1.52
CA ARG A 272 22.19 16.74 -1.35
C ARG A 272 21.25 15.64 -0.85
N LEU A 273 21.29 14.45 -1.44
CA LEU A 273 20.47 13.32 -0.99
C LEU A 273 20.80 12.95 0.46
N ARG A 274 22.08 12.94 0.86
CA ARG A 274 22.45 12.69 2.26
C ARG A 274 21.86 13.72 3.22
N ALA A 275 21.95 15.00 2.87
CA ALA A 275 21.37 16.07 3.70
C ALA A 275 19.83 15.90 3.83
N GLU A 276 19.14 15.60 2.73
CA GLU A 276 17.70 15.36 2.71
C GLU A 276 17.32 14.10 3.52
N LEU A 277 18.10 13.02 3.42
CA LEU A 277 17.87 11.79 4.20
C LEU A 277 18.07 12.03 5.71
N MET A 278 19.09 12.79 6.09
CA MET A 278 19.35 13.14 7.49
C MET A 278 18.20 13.97 8.08
N ASP A 279 17.74 14.96 7.33
CA ASP A 279 16.61 15.82 7.69
C ASP A 279 15.29 15.04 7.78
N GLN A 280 15.02 14.13 6.82
CA GLN A 280 13.89 13.19 6.88
C GLN A 280 13.96 12.26 8.09
N ALA A 281 15.14 11.71 8.40
CA ALA A 281 15.35 10.84 9.55
C ALA A 281 15.04 11.57 10.86
N MET A 282 15.58 12.79 11.05
CA MET A 282 15.32 13.60 12.24
C MET A 282 13.82 13.92 12.41
N ARG A 283 13.13 14.31 11.33
CA ARG A 283 11.67 14.54 11.37
C ARG A 283 10.90 13.28 11.72
N ALA A 284 11.24 12.15 11.08
CA ALA A 284 10.58 10.88 11.34
C ALA A 284 10.78 10.43 12.78
N GLU A 285 12.00 10.51 13.31
CA GLU A 285 12.31 10.22 14.71
C GLU A 285 11.46 11.06 15.65
N HIS A 286 11.39 12.38 15.42
CA HIS A 286 10.57 13.29 16.21
C HIS A 286 9.08 12.92 16.16
N HIS A 287 8.53 12.61 14.99
CA HIS A 287 7.13 12.17 14.84
C HIS A 287 6.86 10.84 15.56
N ILE A 288 7.78 9.88 15.50
CA ILE A 288 7.64 8.60 16.19
C ILE A 288 7.67 8.84 17.71
N LEU A 289 8.67 9.54 18.22
CA LEU A 289 8.80 9.83 19.66
C LEU A 289 7.58 10.55 20.20
N THR A 290 7.09 11.56 19.48
CA THR A 290 5.89 12.31 19.85
C THR A 290 4.65 11.40 19.86
N GLY A 291 4.48 10.58 18.82
CA GLY A 291 3.35 9.65 18.72
C GLY A 291 3.34 8.60 19.82
N ILE A 292 4.49 7.98 20.09
CA ILE A 292 4.64 6.95 21.13
C ILE A 292 4.47 7.53 22.52
N THR A 293 5.02 8.73 22.78
CA THR A 293 4.81 9.41 24.07
C THR A 293 3.33 9.71 24.29
N THR A 294 2.64 10.24 23.27
CA THR A 294 1.19 10.48 23.32
C THR A 294 0.40 9.20 23.59
N ASP A 295 0.80 8.08 22.98
CA ASP A 295 0.13 6.79 23.17
C ASP A 295 0.45 6.17 24.54
N ALA A 296 1.67 6.34 25.05
CA ALA A 296 2.07 5.93 26.38
C ALA A 296 1.31 6.72 27.46
N ASP A 297 1.19 8.04 27.30
CA ASP A 297 0.41 8.91 28.21
C ASP A 297 -1.08 8.55 28.18
N TRP A 298 -1.63 8.29 26.97
CA TRP A 298 -2.99 7.81 26.83
C TRP A 298 -3.18 6.48 27.58
N LEU A 299 -2.28 5.52 27.38
CA LEU A 299 -2.38 4.21 28.02
C LEU A 299 -2.22 4.30 29.53
N ALA A 300 -1.31 5.15 30.02
CA ALA A 300 -1.17 5.48 31.43
C ALA A 300 -2.46 6.10 31.99
N GLY A 301 -3.15 6.97 31.24
CA GLY A 301 -4.45 7.52 31.65
C GLY A 301 -5.59 6.50 31.67
N GLN A 302 -5.51 5.42 30.87
CA GLN A 302 -6.49 4.34 30.89
C GLN A 302 -6.27 3.36 32.05
N LEU A 303 -5.03 3.20 32.49
CA LEU A 303 -4.67 2.33 33.59
C LEU A 303 -4.67 3.15 34.89
N SER A 304 -5.44 2.75 35.90
CA SER A 304 -5.47 3.47 37.20
C SER A 304 -4.17 3.34 38.01
N ASP A 305 -3.07 2.94 37.38
CA ASP A 305 -1.77 2.70 38.00
C ASP A 305 -0.88 3.95 37.83
N PRO A 306 -0.32 4.49 38.93
CA PRO A 306 0.56 5.66 38.88
C PRO A 306 1.94 5.40 38.26
N SER A 307 2.32 4.15 37.97
CA SER A 307 3.62 3.85 37.36
C SER A 307 3.69 4.40 35.94
N PRO A 308 4.51 5.43 35.68
CA PRO A 308 4.57 6.05 34.36
C PRO A 308 5.17 5.07 33.36
N TRP A 309 4.50 4.93 32.22
CA TRP A 309 5.06 4.26 31.07
C TRP A 309 6.24 5.08 30.58
N ARG A 310 7.44 4.50 30.61
CA ARG A 310 8.63 5.18 30.11
C ARG A 310 8.82 4.76 28.65
N PRO A 311 8.49 5.63 27.68
CA PRO A 311 8.92 5.38 26.32
C PRO A 311 10.45 5.23 26.30
N PRO A 312 11.02 4.47 25.35
CA PRO A 312 12.47 4.42 25.20
C PRO A 312 13.02 5.85 25.13
N HIS A 313 13.94 6.19 26.03
CA HIS A 313 14.46 7.56 26.18
C HIS A 313 15.15 8.08 24.91
N THR A 314 15.53 7.19 24.01
CA THR A 314 16.11 7.50 22.70
C THR A 314 15.73 6.42 21.70
N LEU A 315 15.03 6.82 20.63
CA LEU A 315 14.98 6.07 19.39
C LEU A 315 16.10 6.61 18.54
N ILE A 316 17.18 5.86 18.32
CA ILE A 316 18.28 6.34 17.50
C ILE A 316 17.88 6.11 16.04
N LEU A 317 17.58 7.15 15.26
CA LEU A 317 17.50 7.06 13.80
C LEU A 317 18.50 8.02 13.19
N ARG A 318 19.73 7.56 13.03
CA ARG A 318 20.83 8.41 12.56
C ARG A 318 21.19 8.10 11.12
N VAL A 319 21.46 9.14 10.35
CA VAL A 319 22.05 9.04 9.02
C VAL A 319 23.49 9.54 9.13
N ASP A 320 24.41 8.59 9.20
CA ASP A 320 25.84 8.84 9.35
C ASP A 320 26.53 8.96 7.97
N PRO A 321 27.72 9.58 7.91
CA PRO A 321 28.54 9.66 6.71
C PRO A 321 28.81 8.28 6.08
N PRO A 322 29.11 8.22 4.77
CA PRO A 322 29.29 6.96 4.08
C PRO A 322 30.47 6.17 4.65
N PRO A 323 30.28 4.90 5.03
CA PRO A 323 31.37 4.07 5.54
C PRO A 323 32.39 3.71 4.44
N THR A 324 31.97 3.72 3.18
CA THR A 324 32.81 3.41 2.01
C THR A 324 32.52 4.37 0.84
N PRO A 325 33.45 4.52 -0.12
CA PRO A 325 33.24 5.38 -1.30
C PRO A 325 32.02 5.02 -2.15
N ASP A 326 31.54 3.77 -2.08
CA ASP A 326 30.42 3.24 -2.88
C ASP A 326 29.05 3.39 -2.19
N THR A 327 29.02 4.00 -1.00
CA THR A 327 27.81 4.18 -0.20
C THR A 327 27.45 5.64 -0.10
N LEU A 328 26.15 5.93 -0.09
CA LEU A 328 25.63 7.29 0.06
C LEU A 328 25.70 7.73 1.53
N ALA A 329 25.23 6.86 2.42
CA ALA A 329 25.12 7.08 3.85
C ALA A 329 24.95 5.74 4.59
N LYS A 330 25.06 5.77 5.92
CA LYS A 330 24.69 4.65 6.80
C LYS A 330 23.51 5.05 7.67
N VAL A 331 22.44 4.28 7.67
CA VAL A 331 21.31 4.45 8.59
C VAL A 331 21.54 3.55 9.79
N THR A 332 21.64 4.14 10.96
CA THR A 332 21.89 3.48 12.25
C THR A 332 20.59 3.51 13.06
N THR A 333 20.13 2.33 13.49
CA THR A 333 19.01 2.13 14.41
C THR A 333 19.49 1.39 15.67
N PRO A 334 18.69 1.26 16.74
CA PRO A 334 19.09 0.48 17.91
C PRO A 334 19.35 -1.00 17.61
N THR A 335 18.74 -1.51 16.54
CA THR A 335 18.78 -2.94 16.18
C THR A 335 19.75 -3.25 15.07
N GLU A 336 20.03 -2.30 14.19
CA GLU A 336 20.77 -2.57 12.96
C GLU A 336 21.38 -1.33 12.32
N ASP A 337 22.39 -1.60 11.49
CA ASP A 337 23.13 -0.66 10.69
C ASP A 337 22.97 -1.01 9.21
N ILE A 338 22.39 -0.12 8.40
CA ILE A 338 22.17 -0.37 6.96
C ILE A 338 22.86 0.69 6.12
N ALA A 339 23.69 0.25 5.17
CA ALA A 339 24.27 1.13 4.16
C ALA A 339 23.26 1.45 3.06
N ILE A 340 23.13 2.72 2.69
CA ILE A 340 22.39 3.16 1.52
C ILE A 340 23.36 3.19 0.33
N PRO A 341 23.08 2.49 -0.78
CA PRO A 341 23.96 2.50 -1.95
C PRO A 341 23.99 3.88 -2.62
N LEU A 342 25.10 4.21 -3.28
CA LEU A 342 25.14 5.38 -4.16
C LEU A 342 24.16 5.21 -5.33
N PRO A 343 23.37 6.24 -5.67
CA PRO A 343 22.50 6.19 -6.83
C PRO A 343 23.32 6.09 -8.11
N THR A 344 22.95 5.16 -9.00
CA THR A 344 23.62 4.99 -10.29
C THR A 344 22.98 5.88 -11.35
N ARG A 345 23.78 6.69 -12.06
CA ARG A 345 23.31 7.61 -13.11
C ARG A 345 22.36 6.99 -14.16
N PRO A 346 22.55 5.73 -14.63
CA PRO A 346 21.67 5.14 -15.64
C PRO A 346 20.21 4.96 -15.19
N SER A 347 19.96 4.96 -13.89
CA SER A 347 18.62 4.74 -13.32
C SER A 347 17.70 5.96 -13.43
N GLY A 348 18.26 7.16 -13.61
CA GLY A 348 17.53 8.43 -13.62
C GLY A 348 17.20 8.95 -12.21
N LEU A 349 16.96 10.26 -12.10
CA LEU A 349 16.75 10.94 -10.81
C LEU A 349 15.54 10.43 -10.02
N PRO A 350 14.37 10.15 -10.64
CA PRO A 350 13.23 9.60 -9.91
C PRO A 350 13.55 8.28 -9.21
N ARG A 351 14.27 7.38 -9.89
CA ARG A 351 14.63 6.06 -9.35
C ARG A 351 15.69 6.19 -8.25
N ALA A 352 16.70 7.03 -8.44
CA ALA A 352 17.68 7.36 -7.41
C ALA A 352 17.03 7.86 -6.10
N VAL A 353 16.04 8.75 -6.19
CA VAL A 353 15.28 9.23 -5.03
C VAL A 353 14.42 8.12 -4.43
N GLU A 354 13.75 7.31 -5.26
CA GLU A 354 12.93 6.19 -4.79
C GLU A 354 13.76 5.17 -4.00
N ASP A 355 14.87 4.69 -4.57
CA ASP A 355 15.69 3.63 -3.98
C ASP A 355 16.34 4.08 -2.65
N THR A 356 16.81 5.33 -2.60
CA THR A 356 17.43 5.90 -1.39
C THR A 356 16.42 6.14 -0.28
N THR A 357 15.25 6.71 -0.60
CA THR A 357 14.19 6.95 0.39
C THR A 357 13.52 5.65 0.86
N ALA A 358 13.40 4.64 0.00
CA ALA A 358 12.86 3.34 0.36
C ALA A 358 13.64 2.67 1.51
N THR A 359 14.97 2.78 1.49
CA THR A 359 15.82 2.22 2.56
C THR A 359 15.54 2.89 3.90
N LEU A 360 15.51 4.23 3.94
CA LEU A 360 15.18 4.99 5.15
C LEU A 360 13.76 4.68 5.66
N ILE A 361 12.78 4.64 4.75
CA ILE A 361 11.39 4.30 5.06
C ILE A 361 11.31 2.93 5.74
N ASN A 362 12.05 1.92 5.25
CA ASN A 362 12.06 0.59 5.84
C ASN A 362 12.67 0.57 7.25
N GLN A 363 13.71 1.37 7.49
CA GLN A 363 14.30 1.54 8.83
C GLN A 363 13.33 2.21 9.80
N ILE A 364 12.62 3.23 9.35
CA ILE A 364 11.57 3.91 10.14
C ILE A 364 10.49 2.91 10.59
N TRP A 365 10.06 1.98 9.72
CA TRP A 365 9.05 0.99 10.09
C TRP A 365 9.55 -0.03 11.11
N ARG A 366 10.79 -0.49 10.97
CA ARG A 366 11.40 -1.40 11.94
C ARG A 366 11.57 -0.72 13.30
N LEU A 367 11.99 0.55 13.29
CA LEU A 367 12.08 1.37 14.50
C LEU A 367 10.72 1.52 15.17
N LEU A 368 9.66 1.82 14.41
CA LEU A 368 8.28 1.90 14.91
C LEU A 368 7.82 0.59 15.56
N ALA A 369 8.05 -0.55 14.90
CA ALA A 369 7.70 -1.85 15.46
C ALA A 369 8.46 -2.11 16.77
N SER A 370 9.78 -1.89 16.78
CA SER A 370 10.61 -2.04 17.97
C SER A 370 10.23 -1.09 19.10
N ALA A 371 9.73 0.10 18.78
CA ALA A 371 9.40 1.12 19.77
C ALA A 371 8.04 0.87 20.45
N TYR A 372 7.10 0.20 19.77
CA TYR A 372 5.82 -0.23 20.35
C TYR A 372 5.93 -1.57 21.09
N GLU A 373 6.92 -2.41 20.80
CA GLU A 373 7.06 -3.72 21.46
C GLU A 373 7.05 -3.60 23.00
N PRO A 374 7.81 -2.69 23.65
CA PRO A 374 7.74 -2.51 25.10
C PRO A 374 6.33 -2.11 25.59
N LEU A 375 5.59 -1.34 24.78
CA LEU A 375 4.22 -0.95 25.15
C LEU A 375 3.29 -2.17 25.21
N PHE A 376 3.36 -3.03 24.20
CA PHE A 376 2.58 -4.27 24.17
C PHE A 376 3.04 -5.30 25.20
N THR A 377 4.35 -5.44 25.41
CA THR A 377 4.91 -6.34 26.43
C THR A 377 4.43 -5.96 27.82
N HIS A 378 4.57 -4.69 28.22
CA HIS A 378 4.14 -4.27 29.55
C HIS A 378 2.62 -4.34 29.70
N LEU A 379 1.84 -4.10 28.64
CA LEU A 379 0.38 -4.31 28.67
C LEU A 379 0.05 -5.79 28.97
N ALA A 380 0.77 -6.72 28.34
CA ALA A 380 0.60 -8.15 28.56
C ALA A 380 1.06 -8.59 29.95
N GLU A 381 2.20 -8.09 30.44
CA GLU A 381 2.70 -8.36 31.79
C GLU A 381 1.72 -7.89 32.87
N ARG A 382 1.14 -6.71 32.70
CA ARG A 382 0.12 -6.17 33.62
C ARG A 382 -1.15 -6.99 33.60
N GLN A 383 -1.60 -7.43 32.42
CA GLN A 383 -2.71 -8.36 32.32
C GLN A 383 -2.40 -9.68 33.05
N ALA A 384 -1.21 -10.26 32.83
CA ALA A 384 -0.81 -11.53 33.45
C ALA A 384 -0.68 -11.41 34.98
N HIS A 385 -0.12 -10.31 35.48
CA HIS A 385 -0.04 -10.04 36.92
C HIS A 385 -1.45 -9.98 37.54
N TRP A 386 -2.37 -9.27 36.90
CA TRP A 386 -3.76 -9.23 37.35
C TRP A 386 -4.44 -10.61 37.29
N GLU A 387 -4.22 -11.39 36.23
CA GLU A 387 -4.76 -12.75 36.12
C GLU A 387 -4.19 -13.68 37.20
N SER A 388 -2.93 -13.49 37.61
CA SER A 388 -2.26 -14.28 38.66
C SER A 388 -2.74 -13.98 40.08
N GLU A 389 -3.29 -12.78 40.31
CA GLU A 389 -3.93 -12.42 41.58
C GLU A 389 -5.32 -13.07 41.73
N GLU A 390 -5.86 -13.66 40.67
CA GLU A 390 -7.16 -14.35 40.68
C GLU A 390 -7.00 -15.88 40.59
N PRO A 391 -7.89 -16.66 41.23
CA PRO A 391 -7.82 -18.12 41.22
C PRO A 391 -7.95 -18.68 39.78
N PRO A 392 -7.18 -19.72 39.42
CA PRO A 392 -7.07 -20.21 38.06
C PRO A 392 -8.38 -20.82 37.55
N THR A 393 -8.75 -20.48 36.32
CA THR A 393 -9.84 -21.11 35.55
C THR A 393 -9.28 -21.94 34.40
N PRO A 394 -9.95 -23.05 34.03
CA PRO A 394 -9.50 -23.90 32.93
C PRO A 394 -9.54 -23.16 31.59
N THR A 395 -8.45 -23.25 30.83
CA THR A 395 -8.24 -22.59 29.53
C THR A 395 -8.96 -23.29 28.37
N PRO A 396 -9.62 -22.56 27.46
CA PRO A 396 -10.19 -23.13 26.24
C PRO A 396 -9.11 -23.47 25.20
N THR A 397 -9.38 -24.52 24.42
CA THR A 397 -8.45 -25.28 23.57
C THR A 397 -8.16 -24.71 22.17
N THR A 398 -8.55 -23.46 21.88
CA THR A 398 -8.33 -22.88 20.54
C THR A 398 -7.58 -21.55 20.61
N ASP A 399 -6.32 -21.55 20.15
CA ASP A 399 -5.40 -20.42 20.23
C ASP A 399 -5.56 -19.44 19.06
N TRP A 400 -6.66 -18.68 19.10
CA TRP A 400 -6.92 -17.60 18.15
C TRP A 400 -5.90 -16.44 18.24
N HIS A 401 -5.21 -16.30 19.39
CA HIS A 401 -4.18 -15.29 19.60
C HIS A 401 -2.94 -15.57 18.76
N THR A 402 -2.49 -16.83 18.71
CA THR A 402 -1.38 -17.25 17.85
C THR A 402 -1.69 -17.02 16.38
N LEU A 403 -2.94 -17.22 15.95
CA LEU A 403 -3.36 -16.94 14.57
C LEU A 403 -3.25 -15.44 14.25
N ALA A 404 -3.81 -14.57 15.10
CA ALA A 404 -3.78 -13.13 14.89
C ALA A 404 -2.34 -12.58 14.87
N LYS A 405 -1.50 -12.99 15.83
CA LYS A 405 -0.09 -12.58 15.90
C LYS A 405 0.70 -13.01 14.65
N SER A 406 0.50 -14.25 14.20
CA SER A 406 1.16 -14.78 13.00
C SER A 406 0.75 -14.04 11.72
N ALA A 407 -0.55 -13.71 11.59
CA ALA A 407 -1.06 -12.97 10.44
C ALA A 407 -0.50 -11.53 10.37
N THR A 408 -0.47 -10.82 11.49
CA THR A 408 0.09 -9.46 11.57
C THR A 408 1.59 -9.42 11.26
N ALA A 409 2.37 -10.35 11.84
CA ALA A 409 3.81 -10.44 11.58
C ALA A 409 4.12 -10.72 10.10
N LEU A 410 3.34 -11.60 9.45
CA LEU A 410 3.47 -11.88 8.04
C LEU A 410 3.12 -10.67 7.17
N ALA A 411 2.03 -9.96 7.47
CA ALA A 411 1.63 -8.74 6.76
C ALA A 411 2.75 -7.68 6.81
N GLY A 412 3.36 -7.49 7.99
CA GLY A 412 4.52 -6.60 8.17
C GLY A 412 5.72 -7.01 7.31
N THR A 413 6.05 -8.30 7.30
CA THR A 413 7.17 -8.84 6.51
C THR A 413 6.96 -8.66 5.01
N ILE A 414 5.75 -8.94 4.52
CA ILE A 414 5.41 -8.76 3.10
C ILE A 414 5.47 -7.28 2.70
N ASN A 415 4.90 -6.39 3.52
CA ASN A 415 4.96 -4.95 3.27
C ASN A 415 6.38 -4.40 3.25
N ALA A 416 7.27 -4.92 4.09
CA ALA A 416 8.68 -4.58 4.06
C ALA A 416 9.37 -5.06 2.75
N ALA A 417 9.10 -6.30 2.32
CA ALA A 417 9.67 -6.85 1.09
C ALA A 417 9.20 -6.12 -0.19
N LEU A 418 7.92 -5.73 -0.25
CA LEU A 418 7.36 -4.98 -1.37
C LEU A 418 8.03 -3.64 -1.65
N ARG A 419 8.62 -3.05 -0.60
CA ARG A 419 9.22 -1.72 -0.64
C ARG A 419 10.71 -1.75 -0.96
N ASN A 420 11.33 -2.94 -1.03
CA ASN A 420 12.72 -3.15 -1.47
C ASN A 420 12.71 -4.01 -2.76
N PRO A 421 12.51 -3.41 -3.96
CA PRO A 421 12.82 -4.12 -5.19
C PRO A 421 14.34 -4.33 -5.24
N PHE A 422 14.77 -5.57 -5.47
CA PHE A 422 16.15 -5.92 -5.79
C PHE A 422 16.72 -5.08 -6.93
#